data_AF-A0A6H9L5N8-F1
#
_entry.id   AF-A0A6H9L5N8-F1
#
_cell.length_a   1.000
_cell.length_b   1.000
_cell.length_c   1.000
_cell.angle_alpha   90.00
_cell.angle_beta   90.00
_cell.angle_gamma   90.00
#
_symmetry.space_group_name_H-M   'P 1'
#
loop_
_entity.id
_entity.type
_entity.pdbx_description
1 polymer ?
#
loop_
_entity_poly.entity_id
_entity_poly.type
_entity_poly.pdbx_seq_one_letter_code
_entity_poly.pdbx_strand_id
1 'polypeptide(L)'
;MRMKEIADWRLKIDEVDAEILQLLNKRAGFTVAIGHIKRKFDMPIYDPAREKKILHALAEKNPGPLSEKAIQRLFERIIDESRQLEKHASLGLGDDMSNKEE
;
A
#
# COMPACT_ATOMS: atom_id res chain seq x y z
N MET A 1 34.21 -12.11 10.92
CA MET A 1 33.10 -13.06 11.18
C MET A 1 31.79 -12.31 11.43
N ARG A 2 31.67 -11.48 12.49
CA ARG A 2 30.45 -10.68 12.79
C ARG A 2 29.91 -9.79 11.64
N MET A 3 30.79 -9.21 10.83
CA MET A 3 30.36 -8.39 9.67
C MET A 3 29.69 -9.22 8.57
N LYS A 4 30.05 -10.52 8.44
CA LYS A 4 29.46 -11.42 7.45
C LYS A 4 28.02 -11.78 7.84
N GLU A 5 27.79 -12.05 9.13
CA GLU A 5 26.45 -12.32 9.66
C GLU A 5 25.49 -11.14 9.46
N ILE A 6 25.95 -9.91 9.69
CA ILE A 6 25.13 -8.70 9.43
C ILE A 6 24.81 -8.57 7.93
N ALA A 7 25.79 -8.83 7.06
CA ALA A 7 25.59 -8.77 5.61
C ALA A 7 24.56 -9.81 5.15
N ASP A 8 24.63 -11.04 5.66
CA ASP A 8 23.69 -12.10 5.32
C ASP A 8 22.25 -11.75 5.76
N TRP A 9 22.07 -11.11 6.92
CA TRP A 9 20.76 -10.63 7.35
C TRP A 9 20.25 -9.47 6.51
N ARG A 10 21.12 -8.58 6.04
CA ARG A 10 20.73 -7.48 5.14
C ARG A 10 20.22 -8.01 3.80
N LEU A 11 20.87 -9.02 3.23
CA LEU A 11 20.38 -9.65 2.00
C LEU A 11 18.97 -10.22 2.16
N LYS A 12 18.67 -10.86 3.30
CA LYS A 12 17.31 -11.34 3.59
C LYS A 12 16.31 -10.19 3.75
N ILE A 13 16.73 -9.06 4.29
CA ILE A 13 15.89 -7.86 4.37
C ILE A 13 15.60 -7.34 2.96
N ASP A 14 16.62 -7.24 2.10
CA ASP A 14 16.47 -6.77 0.72
C ASP A 14 15.49 -7.67 -0.07
N GLU A 15 15.55 -8.99 0.13
CA GLU A 15 14.59 -9.95 -0.44
C GLU A 15 13.15 -9.68 0.02
N VAL A 16 12.95 -9.50 1.34
CA VAL A 16 11.63 -9.19 1.91
C VAL A 16 11.12 -7.84 1.43
N ASP A 17 11.99 -6.83 1.33
CA ASP A 17 11.62 -5.50 0.87
C ASP A 17 11.16 -5.52 -0.60
N ALA A 18 11.78 -6.36 -1.44
CA ALA A 18 11.32 -6.58 -2.81
C ALA A 18 9.93 -7.22 -2.85
N GLU A 19 9.64 -8.20 -1.99
CA GLU A 19 8.31 -8.80 -1.88
C GLU A 19 7.26 -7.78 -1.39
N ILE A 20 7.61 -6.96 -0.38
CA ILE A 20 6.75 -5.87 0.11
C ILE A 20 6.42 -4.91 -1.03
N LEU A 21 7.41 -4.48 -1.81
CA LEU A 21 7.19 -3.58 -2.95
C LEU A 21 6.22 -4.18 -3.98
N GLN A 22 6.38 -5.46 -4.33
CA GLN A 22 5.47 -6.15 -5.24
C GLN A 22 4.04 -6.19 -4.70
N LEU A 23 3.87 -6.50 -3.41
CA LEU A 23 2.56 -6.54 -2.76
C LEU A 23 1.90 -5.15 -2.69
N LEU A 24 2.69 -4.11 -2.42
CA LEU A 24 2.21 -2.73 -2.41
C LEU A 24 1.74 -2.29 -3.80
N ASN A 25 2.51 -2.58 -4.85
CA ASN A 25 2.13 -2.27 -6.24
C ASN A 25 0.86 -3.02 -6.66
N LYS A 26 0.73 -4.30 -6.28
CA LYS A 26 -0.50 -5.07 -6.51
C LYS A 26 -1.70 -4.44 -5.81
N ARG A 27 -1.53 -4.02 -4.54
CA ARG A 27 -2.57 -3.33 -3.78
C ARG A 27 -2.96 -2.00 -4.43
N ALA A 28 -1.99 -1.22 -4.91
CA ALA A 28 -2.20 0.03 -5.62
C ALA A 28 -3.02 -0.18 -6.91
N GLY A 29 -2.75 -1.24 -7.68
CA GLY A 29 -3.54 -1.60 -8.85
C GLY A 29 -5.03 -1.84 -8.54
N PHE A 30 -5.33 -2.47 -7.40
CA PHE A 30 -6.72 -2.62 -6.94
C PHE A 30 -7.36 -1.28 -6.60
N THR A 31 -6.61 -0.37 -5.99
CA THR A 31 -7.10 0.97 -5.67
C THR A 31 -7.41 1.79 -6.93
N VAL A 32 -6.58 1.71 -7.97
CA VAL A 32 -6.84 2.36 -9.27
C VAL A 32 -8.14 1.84 -9.88
N ALA A 33 -8.34 0.51 -9.89
CA ALA A 33 -9.58 -0.09 -10.38
C ALA A 33 -10.82 0.40 -9.58
N ILE A 34 -10.70 0.52 -8.26
CA ILE A 34 -11.75 1.09 -7.41
C ILE A 34 -12.03 2.56 -7.78
N GLY A 35 -10.98 3.36 -8.01
CA GLY A 35 -11.11 4.76 -8.44
C GLY A 35 -11.90 4.90 -9.75
N HIS A 36 -11.65 4.03 -10.74
CA HIS A 36 -12.40 4.01 -12.00
C HIS A 36 -13.88 3.65 -11.79
N ILE A 37 -14.15 2.66 -10.93
CA ILE A 37 -15.51 2.26 -10.57
C ILE A 37 -16.24 3.41 -9.89
N LYS A 38 -15.64 4.01 -8.86
CA LYS A 38 -16.25 5.12 -8.12
C LYS A 38 -16.53 6.32 -9.02
N ARG A 39 -15.61 6.65 -9.94
CA ARG A 39 -15.84 7.68 -10.96
C ARG A 39 -17.07 7.38 -11.81
N LYS A 40 -17.21 6.14 -12.29
CA LYS A 40 -18.36 5.71 -13.11
C LYS A 40 -19.70 5.89 -12.38
N PHE A 41 -19.70 5.78 -11.06
CA PHE A 41 -20.90 5.85 -10.22
C PHE A 41 -21.00 7.14 -9.38
N ASP A 42 -20.17 8.16 -9.64
CA ASP A 42 -20.10 9.42 -8.89
C ASP A 42 -20.00 9.24 -7.37
N MET A 43 -19.22 8.23 -6.94
CA MET A 43 -19.03 7.88 -5.53
C MET A 43 -17.85 8.63 -4.90
N PRO A 44 -17.92 8.96 -3.60
CA PRO A 44 -16.82 9.62 -2.90
C PRO A 44 -15.59 8.71 -2.77
N ILE A 45 -14.42 9.31 -2.96
CA ILE A 45 -13.12 8.63 -2.79
C ILE A 45 -12.88 8.33 -1.31
N TYR A 46 -13.10 9.31 -0.44
CA TYR A 46 -12.83 9.21 1.00
C TYR A 46 -13.92 8.42 1.73
N ASP A 47 -13.52 7.32 2.38
CA ASP A 47 -14.38 6.48 3.22
C ASP A 47 -13.67 6.17 4.56
N PRO A 48 -13.84 7.01 5.59
CA PRO A 48 -13.18 6.83 6.88
C PRO A 48 -13.62 5.55 7.61
N ALA A 49 -14.86 5.09 7.40
CA ALA A 49 -15.35 3.88 8.02
C ALA A 49 -14.64 2.65 7.43
N ARG A 50 -14.42 2.63 6.11
CA ARG A 50 -13.64 1.59 5.45
C ARG A 50 -12.20 1.56 5.96
N GLU A 51 -11.54 2.70 6.06
CA GLU A 51 -10.15 2.80 6.50
C GLU A 51 -9.99 2.32 7.95
N LYS A 52 -10.86 2.77 8.87
CA LYS A 52 -10.89 2.28 10.26
C LYS A 52 -11.03 0.77 10.33
N LYS A 53 -11.90 0.18 9.49
CA LYS A 53 -12.08 -1.28 9.42
C LYS A 53 -10.83 -2.00 8.91
N ILE A 54 -10.08 -1.42 7.97
CA ILE A 54 -8.79 -1.97 7.50
C ILE A 54 -7.80 -2.01 8.66
N LEU A 55 -7.60 -0.88 9.33
CA LEU A 55 -6.61 -0.74 10.41
C LEU A 55 -6.92 -1.67 11.58
N HIS A 56 -8.19 -1.79 11.98
CA HIS A 56 -8.61 -2.72 13.03
C HIS A 56 -8.31 -4.17 12.66
N ALA A 57 -8.74 -4.60 11.46
CA ALA A 57 -8.56 -5.97 11.02
C ALA A 57 -7.08 -6.36 10.89
N LEU A 58 -6.20 -5.42 10.54
CA LEU A 58 -4.76 -5.65 10.45
C LEU A 58 -4.10 -5.73 11.83
N ALA A 59 -4.53 -4.89 12.78
CA ALA A 59 -4.05 -4.97 14.15
C ALA A 59 -4.41 -6.31 14.80
N GLU A 60 -5.66 -6.78 14.64
CA GLU A 60 -6.11 -8.06 15.18
C GLU A 60 -5.39 -9.27 14.56
N LYS A 61 -5.01 -9.16 13.28
CA LYS A 61 -4.36 -10.25 12.53
C LYS A 61 -2.84 -10.18 12.55
N ASN A 62 -2.22 -9.40 13.44
CA ASN A 62 -0.78 -9.26 13.51
C ASN A 62 -0.15 -10.29 14.48
N PRO A 63 0.37 -11.44 14.00
CA PRO A 63 1.10 -12.38 14.85
C PRO A 63 2.57 -11.98 15.06
N GLY A 64 3.00 -10.89 14.41
CA GLY A 64 4.41 -10.52 14.29
C GLY A 64 4.93 -9.69 15.47
N PRO A 65 6.24 -9.43 15.50
CA PRO A 65 6.90 -8.69 16.58
C PRO A 65 6.58 -7.18 16.59
N LEU A 66 5.89 -6.67 15.56
CA LEU A 66 5.48 -5.26 15.51
C LEU A 66 4.33 -5.01 16.49
N SER A 67 4.36 -3.90 17.20
CA SER A 67 3.20 -3.48 18.01
C SER A 67 2.01 -3.11 17.11
N GLU A 68 0.78 -3.26 17.62
CA GLU A 68 -0.43 -2.81 16.92
C GLU A 68 -0.35 -1.35 16.47
N LYS A 69 0.20 -0.46 17.30
CA LYS A 69 0.41 0.95 16.97
C LYS A 69 1.39 1.12 15.80
N ALA A 70 2.40 0.26 15.68
CA ALA A 70 3.33 0.31 14.55
C ALA A 70 2.64 -0.14 13.26
N ILE A 71 1.84 -1.21 13.31
CA ILE A 71 1.02 -1.66 12.18
C ILE A 71 0.07 -0.55 11.73
N GLN A 72 -0.63 0.10 12.66
CA GLN A 72 -1.54 1.20 12.34
C GLN A 72 -0.82 2.33 11.57
N ARG A 73 0.29 2.85 12.10
CA ARG A 73 1.04 3.94 11.45
C ARG A 73 1.53 3.58 10.04
N LEU A 74 2.03 2.35 9.86
CA LEU A 74 2.50 1.89 8.56
C LEU A 74 1.36 1.82 7.55
N PHE A 75 0.23 1.23 7.94
CA PHE A 75 -0.90 1.07 7.04
C PHE A 75 -1.68 2.36 6.81
N GLU A 76 -1.69 3.31 7.74
CA GLU A 76 -2.17 4.67 7.50
C GLU A 76 -1.43 5.30 6.31
N ARG A 77 -0.09 5.22 6.30
CA ARG A 77 0.69 5.76 5.18
C ARG A 77 0.39 5.06 3.86
N ILE A 78 0.26 3.73 3.88
CA ILE A 78 -0.11 2.96 2.68
C ILE A 78 -1.50 3.38 2.17
N ILE A 79 -2.47 3.56 3.07
CA ILE A 79 -3.82 4.02 2.73
C ILE A 79 -3.78 5.43 2.14
N ASP A 80 -3.01 6.35 2.71
CA ASP A 80 -2.88 7.72 2.22
C ASP A 80 -2.32 7.79 0.79
N GLU A 81 -1.25 7.04 0.48
CA GLU A 81 -0.72 6.96 -0.88
C GLU A 81 -1.73 6.33 -1.85
N SER A 82 -2.48 5.35 -1.38
CA SER A 82 -3.52 4.72 -2.19
C SER A 82 -4.67 5.68 -2.51
N ARG A 83 -5.09 6.49 -1.54
CA ARG A 83 -6.12 7.51 -1.73
C ARG A 83 -5.70 8.55 -2.78
N GLN A 84 -4.42 8.92 -2.80
CA GLN A 84 -3.87 9.81 -3.83
C GLN A 84 -3.95 9.19 -5.22
N LEU A 85 -3.53 7.92 -5.37
CA LEU A 85 -3.66 7.18 -6.62
C LEU A 85 -5.12 7.02 -7.07
N GLU A 86 -6.02 6.68 -6.13
CA GLU A 86 -7.46 6.57 -6.37
C GLU A 86 -8.03 7.88 -6.91
N LYS A 87 -7.62 9.00 -6.32
CA LYS A 87 -8.04 10.34 -6.75
C LYS A 87 -7.56 10.64 -8.16
N HIS A 88 -6.30 10.37 -8.49
CA HIS A 88 -5.79 10.57 -9.85
C HIS A 88 -6.54 9.73 -10.88
N ALA A 89 -6.80 8.46 -10.55
CA ALA A 89 -7.59 7.54 -11.37
C ALA A 89 -9.03 8.03 -11.56
N SER A 90 -9.67 8.52 -10.50
CA SER A 90 -11.04 9.06 -10.57
C SER A 90 -11.15 10.38 -11.36
N LEU A 91 -10.07 11.14 -11.47
CA LEU A 91 -10.01 12.39 -12.24
C LEU A 91 -9.62 12.14 -13.71
N GLY A 92 -9.21 10.91 -14.07
CA GLY A 92 -8.71 10.59 -15.40
C GLY A 92 -7.29 11.08 -15.67
N LEU A 93 -6.52 11.35 -14.62
CA LEU A 93 -5.11 11.82 -14.73
C LEU A 93 -4.11 10.65 -14.75
N GLY A 94 -4.58 9.40 -14.61
CA GLY A 94 -3.76 8.21 -14.47
C GLY A 94 -3.48 7.42 -15.75
N ASP A 95 -4.15 7.73 -16.86
CA ASP A 95 -4.03 6.96 -18.10
C ASP A 95 -2.71 7.24 -18.86
N ASP A 96 -2.07 8.38 -18.61
CA ASP A 96 -0.86 8.84 -19.33
C ASP A 96 0.48 8.43 -18.69
N MET A 97 0.48 7.87 -17.47
CA MET A 97 1.72 7.55 -16.74
C MET A 97 2.28 6.15 -17.07
N SER A 98 1.65 5.42 -17.99
CA SER A 98 2.11 4.09 -18.45
C SER A 98 3.14 4.16 -19.59
N ASN A 99 3.51 5.36 -20.06
CA ASN A 99 4.33 5.53 -21.27
C ASN A 99 5.55 6.46 -21.08
N LYS A 100 6.19 6.43 -19.91
CA LYS A 100 7.50 7.06 -19.69
C LYS A 100 8.40 6.14 -18.89
N GLU A 101 8.98 5.17 -19.59
CA GLU A 101 10.28 4.55 -19.30
C GLU A 101 10.66 3.71 -20.54
N GLU A 102 11.04 4.42 -21.61
CA GLU A 102 11.97 3.94 -22.65
C GLU A 102 13.34 4.59 -22.40
#